data_AF-A0A4P9Z9L3-F1
#
_entry.id   AF-A0A4P9Z9L3-F1
#
_cell.length_a   1.000
_cell.length_b   1.000
_cell.length_c   1.000
_cell.angle_alpha   90.00
_cell.angle_beta   90.00
_cell.angle_gamma   90.00
#
_symmetry.space_group_name_H-M   'P 1'
#
loop_
_entity.id
_entity.type
_entity.pdbx_description
1 polymer ?
#
loop_
_entity_poly.entity_id
_entity_poly.type
_entity_poly.pdbx_seq_one_letter_code
_entity_poly.pdbx_strand_id
1 'polypeptide(L)'
;MNDFNNSGELYTIRNQFYTGQHQKVAAYDVQLFSQVVRPKVLELQIRSHVALAHDASQLIDDGRTQFADHATLFDLLQAWNDLHALNTGDSTYFEAVNQAEFEAQACLTALYWTKVHGNHEQAISILAGFVSSTAASAHDLEPYLLLVQLHLIHGRFAEASKVYAQFQKFPVSARDDIVYQVTESWISAAKGGFDNINNASCFYDELLAADFDGDAHGKYHLLSVLFALTVQLKRYPEAQDLLEQIDQLQFKNDAAGDLLANRMTFEYLTKKGENVVVLLRQLAGVNPNHALLADLKDKNAIFDAIVEKYQPANAK
;
A
#
# COMPACT_ATOMS: atom_id res chain seq x y z
N MET A 1 7.94 -29.30 -12.89
CA MET A 1 9.19 -29.31 -12.10
C MET A 1 10.02 -28.10 -12.53
N ASN A 2 9.87 -26.99 -11.81
CA ASN A 2 10.74 -25.79 -11.80
C ASN A 2 10.19 -24.67 -10.89
N ASP A 3 9.03 -24.88 -10.25
CA ASP A 3 8.38 -23.89 -9.38
C ASP A 3 9.22 -23.46 -8.15
N PHE A 4 10.18 -24.29 -7.73
CA PHE A 4 11.10 -23.96 -6.62
C PHE A 4 12.16 -22.93 -7.00
N ASN A 5 12.56 -22.84 -8.27
CA ASN A 5 13.66 -21.96 -8.68
C ASN A 5 13.21 -20.51 -8.84
N ASN A 6 11.96 -20.28 -9.29
CA ASN A 6 11.46 -18.94 -9.57
C ASN A 6 11.14 -18.13 -8.31
N SER A 7 10.60 -18.79 -7.26
CA SER A 7 10.29 -18.13 -5.98
C SER A 7 11.57 -17.67 -5.26
N GLY A 8 12.60 -18.51 -5.25
CA GLY A 8 13.88 -18.20 -4.61
C GLY A 8 14.61 -17.04 -5.28
N GLU A 9 14.67 -17.02 -6.62
CA GLU A 9 15.34 -15.93 -7.37
C GLU A 9 14.66 -14.57 -7.16
N LEU A 10 13.33 -14.54 -7.02
CA LEU A 10 12.56 -13.31 -6.84
C LEU A 10 12.42 -12.86 -5.38
N TYR A 11 12.81 -13.69 -4.40
CA TYR A 11 12.57 -13.43 -2.98
C TYR A 11 13.09 -12.05 -2.53
N THR A 12 14.35 -11.75 -2.80
CA THR A 12 14.99 -10.51 -2.31
C THR A 12 14.40 -9.27 -2.99
N ILE A 13 14.27 -9.29 -4.32
CA ILE A 13 13.74 -8.15 -5.08
C ILE A 13 12.27 -7.88 -4.75
N ARG A 14 11.45 -8.92 -4.50
CA ARG A 14 10.07 -8.76 -4.02
C ARG A 14 10.03 -8.13 -2.64
N ASN A 15 10.82 -8.64 -1.68
CA ASN A 15 10.92 -8.03 -0.35
C ASN A 15 11.27 -6.55 -0.43
N GLN A 16 12.27 -6.19 -1.23
CA GLN A 16 12.66 -4.80 -1.43
C GLN A 16 11.55 -3.97 -2.09
N PHE A 17 10.89 -4.49 -3.13
CA PHE A 17 9.78 -3.79 -3.79
C PHE A 17 8.63 -3.48 -2.83
N TYR A 18 8.13 -4.49 -2.11
CA TYR A 18 6.98 -4.35 -1.22
C TYR A 18 7.29 -3.64 0.10
N THR A 19 8.57 -3.46 0.44
CA THR A 19 9.01 -2.61 1.57
C THR A 19 9.42 -1.20 1.14
N GLY A 20 9.23 -0.84 -0.12
CA GLY A 20 9.49 0.49 -0.65
C GLY A 20 10.97 0.82 -0.88
N GLN A 21 11.83 -0.20 -1.01
CA GLN A 21 13.26 -0.06 -1.36
C GLN A 21 13.44 0.07 -2.89
N HIS A 22 12.78 1.06 -3.48
CA HIS A 22 12.68 1.20 -4.93
C HIS A 22 14.02 1.54 -5.61
N GLN A 23 14.93 2.25 -4.94
CA GLN A 23 16.27 2.51 -5.49
C GLN A 23 17.05 1.20 -5.63
N LYS A 24 17.00 0.34 -4.61
CA LYS A 24 17.63 -0.99 -4.67
C LYS A 24 17.02 -1.87 -5.77
N VAL A 25 15.69 -1.86 -5.89
CA VAL A 25 15.01 -2.61 -6.96
C VAL A 25 15.45 -2.10 -8.34
N ALA A 26 15.46 -0.79 -8.56
CA ALA A 26 15.88 -0.19 -9.82
C ALA A 26 17.34 -0.52 -10.19
N ALA A 27 18.22 -0.74 -9.20
CA ALA A 27 19.65 -0.98 -9.41
C ALA A 27 20.05 -2.42 -9.79
N TYR A 28 19.13 -3.39 -9.78
CA TYR A 28 19.47 -4.78 -10.12
C TYR A 28 19.97 -4.94 -11.57
N ASP A 29 20.99 -5.79 -11.75
CA ASP A 29 21.34 -6.31 -13.07
C ASP A 29 20.44 -7.51 -13.43
N VAL A 30 19.52 -7.28 -14.37
CA VAL A 30 18.56 -8.26 -14.87
C VAL A 30 19.24 -9.51 -15.46
N GLN A 31 20.47 -9.39 -15.97
CA GLN A 31 21.17 -10.52 -16.58
C GLN A 31 21.58 -11.58 -15.55
N LEU A 32 21.64 -11.23 -14.27
CA LEU A 32 21.92 -12.16 -13.16
C LEU A 32 20.75 -13.09 -12.84
N PHE A 33 19.56 -12.80 -13.35
CA PHE A 33 18.36 -13.62 -13.16
C PHE A 33 18.17 -14.62 -14.30
N SER A 34 17.50 -15.73 -14.01
CA SER A 34 17.14 -16.72 -15.05
C SER A 34 16.19 -16.11 -16.08
N GLN A 35 16.29 -16.54 -17.34
CA GLN A 35 15.48 -16.00 -18.45
C GLN A 35 13.97 -16.02 -18.17
N VAL A 36 13.50 -17.01 -17.40
CA VAL A 36 12.08 -17.18 -17.04
C VAL A 36 11.57 -16.07 -16.13
N VAL A 37 12.39 -15.55 -15.21
CA VAL A 37 11.94 -14.54 -14.23
C VAL A 37 12.29 -13.11 -14.63
N ARG A 38 13.15 -12.91 -15.65
CA ARG A 38 13.55 -11.58 -16.13
C ARG A 38 12.38 -10.65 -16.46
N PRO A 39 11.28 -11.10 -17.12
CA PRO A 39 10.14 -10.22 -17.35
C PRO A 39 9.55 -9.68 -16.05
N LYS A 40 9.46 -10.50 -15.00
CA LYS A 40 8.96 -10.08 -13.68
C LYS A 40 9.94 -9.14 -12.98
N VAL A 41 11.25 -9.36 -13.11
CA VAL A 41 12.26 -8.44 -12.59
C VAL A 41 12.13 -7.06 -13.26
N LEU A 42 12.00 -7.02 -14.59
CA LEU A 42 11.78 -5.79 -15.34
C LEU A 42 10.47 -5.10 -14.94
N GLU A 43 9.39 -5.85 -14.73
CA GLU A 43 8.13 -5.31 -14.21
C GLU A 43 8.36 -4.56 -12.88
N LEU A 44 9.04 -5.19 -11.91
CA LEU A 44 9.33 -4.58 -10.60
C LEU A 44 10.26 -3.36 -10.71
N GLN A 45 11.25 -3.41 -11.61
CA GLN A 45 12.15 -2.28 -11.89
C GLN A 45 11.39 -1.10 -12.48
N ILE A 46 10.61 -1.32 -13.54
CA ILE A 46 9.82 -0.28 -14.20
C ILE A 46 8.84 0.37 -13.20
N ARG A 47 8.13 -0.45 -12.41
CA ARG A 47 7.24 0.05 -11.37
C ARG A 47 7.98 0.84 -10.29
N SER A 48 9.22 0.46 -9.96
CA SER A 48 10.08 1.21 -9.02
C SER A 48 10.58 2.53 -9.61
N HIS A 49 10.94 2.57 -10.90
CA HIS A 49 11.26 3.82 -11.60
C HIS A 49 10.09 4.79 -11.52
N VAL A 50 8.87 4.32 -11.83
CA VAL A 50 7.66 5.14 -11.74
C VAL A 50 7.41 5.63 -10.30
N ALA A 51 7.57 4.75 -9.29
CA ALA A 51 7.44 5.12 -7.88
C ALA A 51 8.48 6.18 -7.42
N LEU A 52 9.66 6.19 -8.05
CA LEU A 52 10.71 7.19 -7.84
C LEU A 52 10.53 8.46 -8.69
N ALA A 53 9.43 8.56 -9.46
CA ALA A 53 9.20 9.62 -10.43
C ALA A 53 10.31 9.73 -11.51
N HIS A 54 10.95 8.60 -11.83
CA HIS A 54 11.86 8.47 -12.95
C HIS A 54 11.11 7.93 -14.19
N ASP A 55 11.42 8.47 -15.36
CA ASP A 55 10.90 7.95 -16.63
C ASP A 55 11.49 6.55 -16.92
N ALA A 56 10.61 5.58 -17.17
CA ALA A 56 10.97 4.20 -17.46
C ALA A 56 10.88 3.84 -18.96
N SER A 57 10.58 4.79 -19.85
CA SER A 57 10.30 4.54 -21.28
C SER A 57 11.39 3.73 -21.98
N GLN A 58 12.67 4.06 -21.77
CA GLN A 58 13.78 3.31 -22.38
C GLN A 58 13.83 1.85 -21.90
N LEU A 59 13.61 1.61 -20.60
CA LEU A 59 13.62 0.28 -20.01
C LEU A 59 12.45 -0.57 -20.55
N ILE A 60 11.30 0.07 -20.79
CA ILE A 60 10.13 -0.54 -21.41
C ILE A 60 10.40 -0.93 -22.86
N ASP A 61 10.98 -0.03 -23.67
CA ASP A 61 11.32 -0.29 -25.07
C ASP A 61 12.35 -1.41 -25.23
N ASP A 62 13.37 -1.43 -24.37
CA ASP A 62 14.37 -2.49 -24.33
C ASP A 62 13.73 -3.83 -23.94
N GLY A 63 12.84 -3.82 -22.94
CA GLY A 63 12.09 -4.99 -22.51
C GLY A 63 11.18 -5.55 -23.59
N ARG A 64 10.44 -4.69 -24.30
CA ARG A 64 9.58 -5.06 -25.44
C ARG A 64 10.39 -5.73 -26.56
N THR A 65 11.61 -5.26 -26.80
CA THR A 65 12.52 -5.83 -27.81
C THR A 65 13.05 -7.20 -27.37
N GLN A 66 13.40 -7.36 -26.09
CA GLN A 66 13.99 -8.59 -25.56
C GLN A 66 12.96 -9.70 -25.30
N PHE A 67 11.72 -9.34 -24.94
CA PHE A 67 10.66 -10.26 -24.51
C PHE A 67 9.38 -10.00 -25.31
N ALA A 68 9.45 -10.20 -26.63
CA ALA A 68 8.35 -9.92 -27.55
C ALA A 68 7.07 -10.74 -27.27
N ASP A 69 7.18 -11.88 -26.59
CA ASP A 69 6.08 -12.71 -26.12
C ASP A 69 5.32 -12.10 -24.92
N HIS A 70 5.88 -11.07 -24.29
CA HIS A 70 5.29 -10.33 -23.17
C HIS A 70 4.83 -8.92 -23.58
N ALA A 71 4.50 -8.70 -24.86
CA ALA A 71 4.13 -7.37 -25.38
C ALA A 71 3.02 -6.67 -24.56
N THR A 72 1.99 -7.42 -24.16
CA THR A 72 0.86 -6.88 -23.36
C THR A 72 1.30 -6.39 -21.97
N LEU A 73 2.32 -7.00 -21.37
CA LEU A 73 2.91 -6.53 -20.11
C LEU A 73 3.61 -5.18 -20.33
N PHE A 74 4.37 -5.01 -21.40
CA PHE A 74 5.05 -3.75 -21.68
C PHE A 74 4.09 -2.64 -22.11
N ASP A 75 3.00 -2.96 -22.80
CA ASP A 75 1.95 -1.99 -23.12
C ASP A 75 1.26 -1.47 -21.85
N LEU A 76 0.97 -2.36 -20.90
CA LEU A 76 0.49 -1.99 -19.56
C LEU A 76 1.47 -1.07 -18.84
N LEU A 77 2.75 -1.44 -18.81
CA LEU A 77 3.79 -0.69 -18.10
C LEU A 77 4.04 0.69 -18.74
N GLN A 78 3.94 0.80 -20.06
CA GLN A 78 3.96 2.08 -20.76
C GLN A 78 2.77 2.94 -20.34
N ALA A 79 1.55 2.40 -20.36
CA ALA A 79 0.36 3.13 -19.94
C ALA A 79 0.47 3.63 -18.48
N TRP A 80 1.09 2.84 -17.60
CA TRP A 80 1.36 3.25 -16.22
C TRP A 80 2.43 4.34 -16.11
N ASN A 81 3.53 4.23 -16.87
CA ASN A 81 4.57 5.24 -16.94
C ASN A 81 4.04 6.58 -17.47
N ASP A 82 3.21 6.53 -18.52
CA ASP A 82 2.63 7.71 -19.16
C ASP A 82 1.71 8.50 -18.22
N LEU A 83 0.92 7.84 -17.38
CA LEU A 83 0.10 8.52 -16.36
C LEU A 83 0.96 9.44 -15.47
N HIS A 84 2.13 8.95 -15.06
CA HIS A 84 3.07 9.70 -14.23
C HIS A 84 3.84 10.75 -15.04
N ALA A 85 4.42 10.37 -16.19
CA ALA A 85 5.27 11.24 -17.00
C ALA A 85 4.49 12.41 -17.62
N LEU A 86 3.24 12.17 -18.02
CA LEU A 86 2.36 13.19 -18.62
C LEU A 86 1.53 13.93 -17.57
N ASN A 87 1.54 13.47 -16.32
CA ASN A 87 0.70 13.97 -15.22
C ASN A 87 -0.79 14.02 -15.64
N THR A 88 -1.25 12.98 -16.34
CA THR A 88 -2.63 12.87 -16.85
C THR A 88 -3.47 12.01 -15.92
N GLY A 89 -4.72 12.43 -15.69
CA GLY A 89 -5.70 11.64 -14.95
C GLY A 89 -6.47 10.62 -15.81
N ASP A 90 -6.16 10.52 -17.09
CA ASP A 90 -6.92 9.67 -18.02
C ASP A 90 -5.99 8.71 -18.74
N SER A 91 -6.47 7.48 -18.95
CA SER A 91 -5.79 6.49 -19.76
C SER A 91 -6.81 5.53 -20.37
N THR A 92 -6.94 5.61 -21.69
CA THR A 92 -7.83 4.74 -22.47
C THR A 92 -7.45 3.26 -22.34
N TYR A 93 -6.19 2.96 -22.00
CA TYR A 93 -5.77 1.59 -21.73
C TYR A 93 -6.51 1.03 -20.52
N PHE A 94 -6.42 1.69 -19.36
CA PHE A 94 -7.02 1.20 -18.12
C PHE A 94 -8.56 1.25 -18.16
N GLU A 95 -9.14 2.21 -18.86
CA GLU A 95 -10.58 2.31 -19.08
C GLU A 95 -11.15 1.16 -19.93
N ALA A 96 -10.34 0.59 -20.84
CA ALA A 96 -10.75 -0.53 -21.67
C ALA A 96 -10.69 -1.89 -20.95
N VAL A 97 -10.00 -1.98 -19.80
CA VAL A 97 -9.84 -3.22 -19.04
C VAL A 97 -11.13 -3.52 -18.26
N ASN A 98 -11.91 -4.48 -18.75
CA ASN A 98 -13.09 -5.02 -18.07
C ASN A 98 -12.80 -6.27 -17.24
N GLN A 99 -11.85 -7.08 -17.70
CA GLN A 99 -11.37 -8.28 -17.02
C GLN A 99 -9.86 -8.35 -17.21
N ALA A 100 -9.13 -8.45 -16.10
CA ALA A 100 -7.67 -8.55 -16.15
C ALA A 100 -7.25 -9.95 -16.59
N GLU A 101 -6.22 -10.01 -17.42
CA GLU A 101 -5.66 -11.24 -18.00
C GLU A 101 -4.48 -11.79 -17.18
N PHE A 102 -3.77 -10.92 -16.44
CA PHE A 102 -2.61 -11.28 -15.63
C PHE A 102 -2.48 -10.36 -14.40
N GLU A 103 -1.67 -10.79 -13.42
CA GLU A 103 -1.53 -10.16 -12.10
C GLU A 103 -1.31 -8.64 -12.15
N ALA A 104 -0.29 -8.19 -12.89
CA ALA A 104 0.07 -6.78 -12.96
C ALA A 104 -1.03 -5.92 -13.59
N GLN A 105 -1.77 -6.44 -14.59
CA GLN A 105 -2.88 -5.73 -15.20
C GLN A 105 -4.02 -5.54 -14.20
N ALA A 106 -4.33 -6.55 -13.38
CA ALA A 106 -5.32 -6.45 -12.32
C ALA A 106 -4.93 -5.37 -11.30
N CYS A 107 -3.68 -5.41 -10.84
CA CYS A 107 -3.18 -4.49 -9.82
C CYS A 107 -3.13 -3.04 -10.29
N LEU A 108 -2.49 -2.77 -11.44
CA LEU A 108 -2.33 -1.41 -11.94
C LEU A 108 -3.66 -0.80 -12.41
N THR A 109 -4.57 -1.60 -12.97
CA THR A 109 -5.93 -1.12 -13.30
C THR A 109 -6.71 -0.75 -12.05
N ALA A 110 -6.63 -1.57 -10.99
CA ALA A 110 -7.29 -1.26 -9.72
C ALA A 110 -6.70 0.00 -9.05
N LEU A 111 -5.38 0.18 -9.13
CA LEU A 111 -4.70 1.38 -8.65
C LEU A 111 -5.11 2.63 -9.47
N TYR A 112 -5.24 2.52 -10.79
CA TYR A 112 -5.77 3.59 -11.64
C TYR A 112 -7.16 4.03 -11.17
N TRP A 113 -8.12 3.11 -11.08
CA TRP A 113 -9.48 3.44 -10.64
C TRP A 113 -9.52 4.04 -9.23
N THR A 114 -8.67 3.56 -8.33
CA THR A 114 -8.62 4.02 -6.94
C THR A 114 -7.97 5.40 -6.81
N LYS A 115 -6.76 5.58 -7.34
CA LYS A 115 -5.94 6.77 -7.11
C LYS A 115 -6.32 7.93 -8.02
N VAL A 116 -6.75 7.63 -9.24
CA VAL A 116 -7.02 8.66 -10.25
C VAL A 116 -8.49 9.05 -10.26
N HIS A 117 -9.40 8.08 -10.20
CA HIS A 117 -10.85 8.30 -10.27
C HIS A 117 -11.57 8.23 -8.92
N GLY A 118 -10.90 7.77 -7.85
CA GLY A 118 -11.54 7.53 -6.55
C GLY A 118 -12.62 6.44 -6.58
N ASN A 119 -12.68 5.64 -7.65
CA ASN A 119 -13.71 4.63 -7.88
C ASN A 119 -13.28 3.27 -7.30
N HIS A 120 -13.46 3.14 -5.99
CA HIS A 120 -13.08 1.93 -5.25
C HIS A 120 -13.92 0.70 -5.63
N GLU A 121 -15.19 0.87 -6.02
CA GLU A 121 -16.05 -0.25 -6.39
C GLU A 121 -15.59 -0.90 -7.71
N GLN A 122 -15.19 -0.08 -8.70
CA GLN A 122 -14.61 -0.61 -9.94
C GLN A 122 -13.28 -1.33 -9.68
N ALA A 123 -12.42 -0.78 -8.83
CA ALA A 123 -11.17 -1.42 -8.43
C ALA A 123 -11.41 -2.77 -7.74
N ILE A 124 -12.37 -2.84 -6.80
CA ILE A 124 -12.78 -4.08 -6.14
C ILE A 124 -13.32 -5.08 -7.16
N SER A 125 -14.15 -4.64 -8.11
CA SER A 125 -14.71 -5.51 -9.15
C SER A 125 -13.63 -6.14 -10.03
N ILE A 126 -12.64 -5.36 -10.47
CA ILE A 126 -11.52 -5.85 -11.29
C ILE A 126 -10.71 -6.90 -10.52
N LEU A 127 -10.33 -6.61 -9.27
CA LEU A 127 -9.54 -7.53 -8.44
C LEU A 127 -10.32 -8.80 -8.10
N ALA A 128 -11.59 -8.67 -7.67
CA ALA A 128 -12.46 -9.80 -7.36
C ALA A 128 -12.68 -10.71 -8.58
N GLY A 129 -12.86 -10.10 -9.76
CA GLY A 129 -12.94 -10.82 -11.03
C GLY A 129 -11.67 -11.61 -11.33
N PHE A 130 -10.49 -11.00 -11.14
CA PHE A 130 -9.20 -11.68 -11.36
C PHE A 130 -8.99 -12.85 -10.40
N VAL A 131 -9.12 -12.63 -9.08
CA VAL A 131 -8.84 -13.68 -8.06
C VAL A 131 -9.83 -14.85 -8.09
N SER A 132 -11.00 -14.67 -8.72
CA SER A 132 -11.99 -15.74 -8.92
C SER A 132 -11.87 -16.44 -10.27
N SER A 133 -11.02 -15.93 -11.16
CA SER A 133 -10.83 -16.48 -12.50
C SER A 133 -9.87 -17.68 -12.53
N THR A 134 -9.90 -18.45 -13.62
CA THR A 134 -8.93 -19.51 -13.89
C THR A 134 -7.55 -18.99 -14.28
N ALA A 135 -7.42 -17.68 -14.52
CA ALA A 135 -6.13 -17.04 -14.81
C ALA A 135 -5.29 -16.83 -13.54
N ALA A 136 -5.92 -16.77 -12.36
CA ALA A 136 -5.21 -16.60 -11.10
C ALA A 136 -4.41 -17.86 -10.74
N SER A 137 -3.12 -17.66 -10.52
CA SER A 137 -2.17 -18.65 -10.00
C SER A 137 -2.01 -18.50 -8.49
N ALA A 138 -1.56 -19.57 -7.82
CA ALA A 138 -1.15 -19.50 -6.41
C ALA A 138 0.07 -18.58 -6.16
N HIS A 139 0.68 -18.06 -7.23
CA HIS A 139 1.77 -17.10 -7.21
C HIS A 139 1.32 -15.64 -7.38
N ASP A 140 0.06 -15.41 -7.77
CA ASP A 140 -0.51 -14.09 -8.01
C ASP A 140 -1.11 -13.53 -6.71
N LEU A 141 -0.24 -13.13 -5.79
CA LEU A 141 -0.61 -12.74 -4.43
C LEU A 141 -1.01 -11.26 -4.34
N GLU A 142 -0.45 -10.42 -5.20
CA GLU A 142 -0.63 -8.96 -5.13
C GLU A 142 -2.10 -8.50 -5.27
N PRO A 143 -2.92 -9.09 -6.17
CA PRO A 143 -4.31 -8.69 -6.33
C PRO A 143 -5.13 -8.92 -5.06
N TYR A 144 -4.82 -9.99 -4.33
CA TYR A 144 -5.49 -10.25 -3.06
C TYR A 144 -5.04 -9.28 -1.95
N LEU A 145 -3.76 -8.88 -1.90
CA LEU A 145 -3.27 -7.84 -0.99
C LEU A 145 -4.03 -6.53 -1.21
N LEU A 146 -4.14 -6.09 -2.46
CA LEU A 146 -4.89 -4.87 -2.81
C LEU A 146 -6.37 -5.00 -2.49
N LEU A 147 -6.98 -6.15 -2.74
CA LEU A 147 -8.39 -6.39 -2.44
C LEU A 147 -8.66 -6.35 -0.92
N VAL A 148 -7.78 -6.96 -0.12
CA VAL A 148 -7.82 -6.86 1.35
C VAL A 148 -7.68 -5.41 1.78
N GLN A 149 -6.71 -4.67 1.23
CA GLN A 149 -6.52 -3.25 1.54
C GLN A 149 -7.80 -2.45 1.29
N LEU A 150 -8.38 -2.58 0.09
CA LEU A 150 -9.59 -1.87 -0.30
C LEU A 150 -10.77 -2.22 0.62
N HIS A 151 -10.94 -3.49 1.00
CA HIS A 151 -11.98 -3.84 1.98
C HIS A 151 -11.73 -3.22 3.35
N LEU A 152 -10.49 -3.24 3.85
CA LEU A 152 -10.15 -2.70 5.17
C LEU A 152 -10.36 -1.18 5.25
N ILE A 153 -9.92 -0.40 4.25
CA ILE A 153 -10.09 1.05 4.26
C ILE A 153 -11.58 1.48 4.21
N HIS A 154 -12.48 0.61 3.74
CA HIS A 154 -13.93 0.83 3.75
C HIS A 154 -14.62 0.23 4.99
N GLY A 155 -13.86 -0.24 5.99
CA GLY A 155 -14.42 -0.88 7.19
C GLY A 155 -15.09 -2.23 6.92
N ARG A 156 -14.86 -2.85 5.76
CA ARG A 156 -15.48 -4.14 5.34
C ARG A 156 -14.63 -5.32 5.83
N PHE A 157 -14.39 -5.41 7.14
CA PHE A 157 -13.52 -6.45 7.73
C PHE A 157 -13.97 -7.88 7.41
N ALA A 158 -15.27 -8.13 7.35
CA ALA A 158 -15.81 -9.46 7.00
C ALA A 158 -15.42 -9.88 5.58
N GLU A 159 -15.45 -8.96 4.60
CA GLU A 159 -15.04 -9.26 3.23
C GLU A 159 -13.53 -9.43 3.13
N ALA A 160 -12.74 -8.57 3.79
CA ALA A 160 -11.29 -8.74 3.88
C ALA A 160 -10.90 -10.12 4.47
N SER A 161 -11.60 -10.56 5.51
CA SER A 161 -11.39 -11.88 6.12
C SER A 161 -11.72 -13.04 5.19
N LYS A 162 -12.75 -12.90 4.34
CA LYS A 162 -13.07 -13.92 3.32
C LYS A 162 -11.98 -14.03 2.26
N VAL A 163 -11.41 -12.91 1.82
CA VAL A 163 -10.29 -12.88 0.87
C VAL A 163 -9.06 -13.55 1.49
N TYR A 164 -8.72 -13.19 2.73
CA TYR A 164 -7.61 -13.83 3.46
C TYR A 164 -7.82 -15.33 3.72
N ALA A 165 -9.05 -15.78 3.97
CA ALA A 165 -9.35 -17.21 4.07
C ALA A 165 -9.08 -17.99 2.76
N GLN A 166 -9.01 -17.31 1.61
CA GLN A 166 -8.57 -17.93 0.35
C GLN A 166 -7.05 -18.09 0.31
N PHE A 167 -6.28 -17.07 0.73
CA PHE A 167 -4.82 -17.18 0.89
C PHE A 167 -4.42 -18.38 1.75
N GLN A 168 -5.16 -18.64 2.84
CA GLN A 168 -4.84 -19.74 3.75
C GLN A 168 -4.93 -21.13 3.08
N LYS A 169 -5.56 -21.23 1.90
CA LYS A 169 -5.65 -22.46 1.08
C LYS A 169 -4.47 -22.63 0.13
N PHE A 170 -3.64 -21.61 -0.05
CA PHE A 170 -2.48 -21.68 -0.93
C PHE A 170 -1.42 -22.63 -0.37
N PRO A 171 -0.51 -23.16 -1.22
CA PRO A 171 0.58 -23.99 -0.77
C PRO A 171 1.40 -23.29 0.32
N VAL A 172 2.00 -24.08 1.23
CA VAL A 172 2.81 -23.56 2.34
C VAL A 172 3.94 -22.65 1.84
N SER A 173 4.48 -22.91 0.65
CA SER A 173 5.53 -22.09 0.03
C SER A 173 5.10 -20.66 -0.31
N ALA A 174 3.80 -20.36 -0.40
CA ALA A 174 3.32 -19.00 -0.60
C ALA A 174 3.42 -18.15 0.68
N ARG A 175 3.56 -18.77 1.85
CA ARG A 175 3.61 -18.07 3.16
C ARG A 175 4.95 -17.37 3.40
N ASP A 176 5.98 -17.78 2.69
CA ASP A 176 7.30 -17.14 2.74
C ASP A 176 7.34 -15.86 1.90
N ASP A 177 6.29 -15.60 1.11
CA ASP A 177 6.20 -14.39 0.30
C ASP A 177 5.81 -13.17 1.14
N ILE A 178 6.52 -12.07 0.93
CA ILE A 178 6.26 -10.80 1.63
C ILE A 178 4.81 -10.32 1.47
N VAL A 179 4.19 -10.55 0.31
CA VAL A 179 2.80 -10.14 0.05
C VAL A 179 1.84 -10.89 0.96
N TYR A 180 2.11 -12.18 1.18
CA TYR A 180 1.33 -13.01 2.10
C TYR A 180 1.49 -12.48 3.54
N GLN A 181 2.72 -12.25 3.98
CA GLN A 181 3.03 -11.80 5.34
C GLN A 181 2.46 -10.42 5.65
N VAL A 182 2.56 -9.47 4.71
CA VAL A 182 1.92 -8.15 4.83
C VAL A 182 0.41 -8.29 4.94
N THR A 183 -0.23 -9.09 4.07
CA THR A 183 -1.67 -9.32 4.12
C THR A 183 -2.11 -9.90 5.47
N GLU A 184 -1.39 -10.91 5.96
CA GLU A 184 -1.63 -11.54 7.26
C GLU A 184 -1.47 -10.54 8.41
N SER A 185 -0.45 -9.69 8.35
CA SER A 185 -0.20 -8.65 9.36
C SER A 185 -1.35 -7.66 9.45
N TRP A 186 -1.90 -7.22 8.31
CA TRP A 186 -3.01 -6.26 8.27
C TRP A 186 -4.31 -6.86 8.81
N ILE A 187 -4.63 -8.10 8.42
CA ILE A 187 -5.80 -8.81 8.93
C ILE A 187 -5.67 -9.04 10.44
N SER A 188 -4.49 -9.45 10.90
CA SER A 188 -4.22 -9.68 12.32
C SER A 188 -4.34 -8.39 13.14
N ALA A 189 -3.72 -7.30 12.69
CA ALA A 189 -3.83 -6.01 13.34
C ALA A 189 -5.30 -5.51 13.37
N ALA A 190 -6.02 -5.61 12.26
CA ALA A 190 -7.42 -5.20 12.17
C ALA A 190 -8.37 -6.05 13.02
N LYS A 191 -8.07 -7.35 13.19
CA LYS A 191 -8.78 -8.24 14.11
C LYS A 191 -8.61 -7.80 15.58
N GLY A 192 -7.51 -7.10 15.87
CA GLY A 192 -7.18 -6.61 17.20
C GLY A 192 -6.81 -7.70 18.19
N GLY A 193 -6.68 -7.33 19.45
CA GLY A 193 -6.17 -8.21 20.50
C GLY A 193 -4.65 -8.18 20.60
N PHE A 194 -4.13 -8.32 21.82
CA PHE A 194 -2.71 -8.11 22.11
C PHE A 194 -1.80 -8.99 21.24
N ASP A 195 -2.07 -10.29 21.17
CA ASP A 195 -1.21 -11.23 20.43
C ASP A 195 -1.19 -10.93 18.92
N ASN A 196 -2.34 -10.63 18.32
CA ASN A 196 -2.42 -10.36 16.88
C ASN A 196 -1.68 -9.07 16.51
N ILE A 197 -1.85 -8.01 17.31
CA ILE A 197 -1.17 -6.73 17.09
C ILE A 197 0.33 -6.86 17.38
N ASN A 198 0.70 -7.61 18.42
CA ASN A 198 2.10 -7.84 18.76
C ASN A 198 2.82 -8.63 17.66
N ASN A 199 2.19 -9.68 17.11
CA ASN A 199 2.77 -10.44 15.99
C ASN A 199 2.95 -9.57 14.75
N ALA A 200 1.96 -8.74 14.40
CA ALA A 200 2.11 -7.77 13.32
C ALA A 200 3.24 -6.77 13.61
N SER A 201 3.33 -6.26 14.84
CA SER A 201 4.40 -5.34 15.26
C SER A 201 5.78 -5.98 15.14
N CYS A 202 5.97 -7.23 15.56
CA CYS A 202 7.24 -7.94 15.41
C CYS A 202 7.63 -8.11 13.95
N PHE A 203 6.66 -8.43 13.08
CA PHE A 203 6.91 -8.54 11.64
C PHE A 203 7.45 -7.22 11.05
N TYR A 204 6.84 -6.07 11.37
CA TYR A 204 7.35 -4.78 10.87
C TYR A 204 8.69 -4.38 11.49
N ASP A 205 8.96 -4.76 12.74
CA ASP A 205 10.26 -4.58 13.39
C ASP A 205 11.36 -5.41 12.71
N GLU A 206 11.05 -6.66 12.33
CA GLU A 206 11.95 -7.51 11.54
C GLU A 206 12.25 -6.92 10.16
N LEU A 207 11.25 -6.35 9.47
CA LEU A 207 11.45 -5.67 8.19
C LEU A 207 12.39 -4.45 8.31
N LEU A 208 12.37 -3.76 9.45
CA LEU A 208 13.26 -2.63 9.72
C LEU A 208 14.72 -3.03 9.96
N ALA A 209 15.00 -4.32 10.19
CA ALA A 209 16.37 -4.82 10.27
C ALA A 209 17.09 -4.85 8.90
N ALA A 210 16.34 -4.70 7.80
CA ALA A 210 16.92 -4.53 6.48
C ALA A 210 17.68 -3.18 6.37
N ASP A 211 18.65 -3.14 5.46
CA ASP A 211 19.32 -1.90 5.12
C ASP A 211 18.42 -1.06 4.20
N PHE A 212 18.25 0.24 4.50
CA PHE A 212 17.45 1.19 3.73
C PHE A 212 18.30 2.32 3.13
N ASP A 213 19.60 2.12 2.96
CA ASP A 213 20.48 3.10 2.29
C ASP A 213 19.93 3.46 0.90
N GLY A 214 19.69 4.76 0.69
CA GLY A 214 19.07 5.30 -0.52
C GLY A 214 17.53 5.27 -0.56
N ASP A 215 16.89 4.56 0.36
CA ASP A 215 15.45 4.26 0.35
C ASP A 215 14.72 4.76 1.62
N ALA A 216 14.93 6.03 1.95
CA ALA A 216 14.32 6.66 3.13
C ALA A 216 12.78 6.59 3.15
N HIS A 217 12.14 6.54 1.97
CA HIS A 217 10.69 6.40 1.84
C HIS A 217 10.19 5.07 2.41
N GLY A 218 10.84 3.95 2.06
CA GLY A 218 10.49 2.62 2.58
C GLY A 218 10.64 2.56 4.10
N LYS A 219 11.76 3.06 4.63
CA LYS A 219 12.01 3.15 6.08
C LYS A 219 10.95 4.00 6.78
N TYR A 220 10.62 5.16 6.22
CA TYR A 220 9.57 6.04 6.74
C TYR A 220 8.21 5.34 6.81
N HIS A 221 7.85 4.59 5.77
CA HIS A 221 6.59 3.85 5.72
C HIS A 221 6.52 2.77 6.81
N LEU A 222 7.55 1.93 6.92
CA LEU A 222 7.59 0.86 7.93
C LEU A 222 7.59 1.41 9.36
N LEU A 223 8.36 2.47 9.63
CA LEU A 223 8.32 3.14 10.94
C LEU A 223 6.94 3.71 11.25
N SER A 224 6.25 4.27 10.25
CA SER A 224 4.89 4.82 10.42
C SER A 224 3.86 3.74 10.76
N VAL A 225 3.97 2.56 10.13
CA VAL A 225 3.13 1.40 10.43
C VAL A 225 3.46 0.86 11.83
N LEU A 226 4.74 0.67 12.14
CA LEU A 226 5.18 0.20 13.46
C LEU A 226 4.70 1.14 14.56
N PHE A 227 4.84 2.45 14.37
CA PHE A 227 4.31 3.46 15.29
C PHE A 227 2.81 3.27 15.56
N ALA A 228 1.99 3.09 14.53
CA ALA A 228 0.55 2.86 14.69
C ALA A 228 0.26 1.59 15.50
N LEU A 229 0.98 0.50 15.25
CA LEU A 229 0.84 -0.77 15.99
C LEU A 229 1.30 -0.62 17.45
N THR A 230 2.41 0.06 17.69
CA THR A 230 2.95 0.34 19.04
C THR A 230 1.99 1.18 19.87
N VAL A 231 1.33 2.18 19.25
CA VAL A 231 0.25 2.95 19.88
C VAL A 231 -0.94 2.06 20.25
N GLN A 232 -1.35 1.13 19.37
CA GLN A 232 -2.43 0.18 19.68
C GLN A 232 -2.07 -0.77 20.83
N LEU A 233 -0.79 -1.14 20.97
CA LEU A 233 -0.26 -1.91 22.10
C LEU A 233 -0.11 -1.10 23.39
N LYS A 234 -0.39 0.22 23.35
CA LYS A 234 -0.25 1.16 24.47
C LYS A 234 1.19 1.28 24.99
N ARG A 235 2.16 1.01 24.13
CA ARG A 235 3.61 1.10 24.39
C ARG A 235 4.10 2.53 24.09
N TYR A 236 3.61 3.49 24.87
CA TYR A 236 3.78 4.91 24.55
C TYR A 236 5.24 5.42 24.55
N PRO A 237 6.12 4.98 25.47
CA PRO A 237 7.54 5.34 25.40
C PRO A 237 8.19 4.88 24.10
N GLU A 238 7.95 3.63 23.70
CA GLU A 238 8.47 3.07 22.44
C GLU A 238 7.89 3.78 21.22
N ALA A 239 6.60 4.17 21.27
CA ALA A 239 5.97 4.96 20.22
C ALA A 239 6.60 6.37 20.09
N GLN A 240 7.04 6.98 21.19
CA GLN A 240 7.75 8.25 21.17
C GLN A 240 9.13 8.10 20.51
N ASP A 241 9.88 7.05 20.83
CA ASP A 241 11.18 6.77 20.20
C ASP A 241 11.05 6.56 18.68
N LEU A 242 9.97 5.89 18.23
CA LEU A 242 9.68 5.73 16.80
C LEU A 242 9.38 7.06 16.11
N LEU A 243 8.65 7.97 16.76
CA LEU A 243 8.42 9.32 16.21
C LEU A 243 9.72 10.10 16.04
N GLU A 244 10.64 10.00 17.00
CA GLU A 244 11.95 10.64 16.92
C GLU A 244 12.78 10.08 15.77
N GLN A 245 12.77 8.77 15.57
CA GLN A 245 13.40 8.14 14.41
C GLN A 245 12.79 8.61 13.09
N ILE A 246 11.46 8.73 13.02
CA ILE A 246 10.77 9.24 11.82
C ILE A 246 11.18 10.69 11.55
N ASP A 247 11.19 11.55 12.57
CA ASP A 247 11.56 12.96 12.44
C ASP A 247 13.02 13.13 12.00
N GLN A 248 13.93 12.23 12.43
CA GLN A 248 15.33 12.21 12.00
C GLN A 248 15.53 11.89 10.51
N LEU A 249 14.59 11.19 9.87
CA LEU A 249 14.65 10.95 8.43
C LEU A 249 14.45 12.23 7.61
N GLN A 250 13.92 13.30 8.22
CA GLN A 250 13.60 14.58 7.57
C GLN A 250 12.78 14.44 6.28
N PHE A 251 11.99 13.35 6.21
CA PHE A 251 11.25 13.00 5.01
C PHE A 251 10.00 13.87 4.89
N LYS A 252 9.90 14.64 3.79
CA LYS A 252 8.76 15.52 3.49
C LYS A 252 8.03 14.96 2.28
N ASN A 253 6.85 14.39 2.48
CA ASN A 253 6.05 13.84 1.40
C ASN A 253 4.54 13.99 1.69
N ASP A 254 3.74 13.95 0.64
CA ASP A 254 2.27 13.96 0.66
C ASP A 254 1.70 12.74 1.42
N ALA A 255 2.47 11.66 1.50
CA ALA A 255 2.20 10.47 2.33
C ALA A 255 2.26 10.74 3.86
N ALA A 256 2.56 11.96 4.31
CA ALA A 256 2.57 12.31 5.73
C ALA A 256 1.17 12.39 6.36
N GLY A 257 0.09 12.38 5.56
CA GLY A 257 -1.28 12.49 6.08
C GLY A 257 -1.63 11.44 7.14
N ASP A 258 -1.36 10.16 6.84
CA ASP A 258 -1.69 9.05 7.75
C ASP A 258 -0.86 9.12 9.05
N LEU A 259 0.43 9.47 8.95
CA LEU A 259 1.28 9.65 10.13
C LEU A 259 0.79 10.81 11.00
N LEU A 260 0.37 11.94 10.41
CA LEU A 260 -0.20 13.07 11.15
C LEU A 260 -1.47 12.66 11.89
N ALA A 261 -2.35 11.88 11.26
CA ALA A 261 -3.55 11.34 11.90
C ALA A 261 -3.19 10.42 13.09
N ASN A 262 -2.21 9.53 12.92
CA ASN A 262 -1.72 8.67 13.99
C ASN A 262 -1.08 9.48 15.13
N ARG A 263 -0.31 10.54 14.81
CA ARG A 263 0.27 11.48 15.79
C ARG A 263 -0.80 12.19 16.61
N MET A 264 -1.92 12.60 16.01
CA MET A 264 -3.03 13.21 16.75
C MET A 264 -3.61 12.24 17.79
N THR A 265 -3.80 10.98 17.41
CA THR A 265 -4.24 9.92 18.34
C THR A 265 -3.26 9.78 19.51
N PHE A 266 -1.96 9.72 19.21
CA PHE A 266 -0.92 9.64 20.23
C PHE A 266 -0.90 10.88 21.16
N GLU A 267 -1.06 12.08 20.62
CA GLU A 267 -1.13 13.33 21.39
C GLU A 267 -2.34 13.35 22.34
N TYR A 268 -3.52 12.86 21.92
CA TYR A 268 -4.65 12.70 22.82
C TYR A 268 -4.37 11.72 23.96
N LEU A 269 -3.72 10.59 23.66
CA LEU A 269 -3.43 9.53 24.63
C LEU A 269 -2.34 9.91 25.65
N THR A 270 -1.37 10.74 25.25
CA THR A 270 -0.18 11.04 26.08
C THR A 270 -0.13 12.47 26.61
N LYS A 271 -0.69 13.44 25.87
CA LYS A 271 -0.57 14.88 26.15
C LYS A 271 -1.92 15.61 26.10
N LYS A 272 -3.04 14.90 26.23
CA LYS A 272 -4.40 15.46 26.23
C LYS A 272 -4.73 16.31 24.98
N GLY A 273 -4.03 16.07 23.87
CA GLY A 273 -4.28 16.72 22.59
C GLY A 273 -3.72 18.14 22.45
N GLU A 274 -2.73 18.55 23.26
CA GLU A 274 -2.13 19.89 23.23
C GLU A 274 -1.72 20.37 21.83
N ASN A 275 -1.16 19.48 20.99
CA ASN A 275 -0.70 19.84 19.64
C ASN A 275 -1.69 19.51 18.51
N VAL A 276 -2.87 18.97 18.81
CA VAL A 276 -3.78 18.44 17.78
C VAL A 276 -4.24 19.51 16.80
N VAL A 277 -4.47 20.75 17.26
CA VAL A 277 -4.87 21.87 16.38
C VAL A 277 -3.78 22.18 15.34
N VAL A 278 -2.50 22.10 15.74
CA VAL A 278 -1.38 22.32 14.82
C VAL A 278 -1.29 21.16 13.82
N LEU A 279 -1.39 19.92 14.30
CA LEU A 279 -1.37 18.74 13.44
C LEU A 279 -2.53 18.72 12.44
N LEU A 280 -3.74 19.14 12.83
CA LEU A 280 -4.89 19.26 11.93
C LEU A 280 -4.64 20.27 10.80
N ARG A 281 -4.02 21.41 11.11
CA ARG A 281 -3.65 22.40 10.09
C ARG A 281 -2.59 21.85 9.14
N GLN A 282 -1.61 21.12 9.67
CA GLN A 282 -0.60 20.44 8.84
C GLN A 282 -1.24 19.39 7.94
N LEU A 283 -2.16 18.58 8.48
CA LEU A 283 -2.89 17.57 7.72
C LEU A 283 -3.70 18.22 6.58
N ALA A 284 -4.44 19.30 6.87
CA ALA A 284 -5.19 20.03 5.85
C ALA A 284 -4.29 20.67 4.78
N GLY A 285 -3.04 20.99 5.10
CA GLY A 285 -2.05 21.49 4.14
C GLY A 285 -1.46 20.41 3.24
N VAL A 286 -1.20 19.21 3.79
CA VAL A 286 -0.53 18.11 3.07
C VAL A 286 -1.51 17.20 2.34
N ASN A 287 -2.64 16.87 2.97
CA ASN A 287 -3.67 16.01 2.39
C ASN A 287 -5.08 16.56 2.74
N PRO A 288 -5.57 17.55 1.97
CA PRO A 288 -6.88 18.18 2.21
C PRO A 288 -8.07 17.21 2.15
N ASN A 289 -7.92 16.09 1.41
CA ASN A 289 -8.94 15.08 1.20
C ASN A 289 -8.79 13.88 2.14
N HIS A 290 -7.93 13.98 3.17
CA HIS A 290 -7.71 12.89 4.11
C HIS A 290 -8.99 12.49 4.85
N ALA A 291 -9.22 11.18 5.01
CA ALA A 291 -10.46 10.64 5.59
C ALA A 291 -10.79 11.21 6.99
N LEU A 292 -9.76 11.46 7.83
CA LEU A 292 -9.93 12.10 9.14
C LEU A 292 -10.57 13.51 9.05
N LEU A 293 -10.23 14.30 8.03
CA LEU A 293 -10.77 15.65 7.88
C LEU A 293 -12.25 15.60 7.46
N ALA A 294 -12.59 14.67 6.57
CA ALA A 294 -13.96 14.41 6.18
C ALA A 294 -14.81 13.92 7.37
N ASP A 295 -14.33 12.93 8.12
CA ASP A 295 -15.03 12.43 9.30
C ASP A 295 -15.20 13.53 10.36
N LEU A 296 -14.16 14.31 10.65
CA LEU A 296 -14.25 15.41 11.60
C LEU A 296 -15.31 16.45 11.20
N LYS A 297 -15.38 16.81 9.92
CA LYS A 297 -16.39 17.72 9.38
C LYS A 297 -17.80 17.14 9.56
N ASP A 298 -18.00 15.87 9.22
CA ASP A 298 -19.28 15.19 9.33
C ASP A 298 -19.74 15.06 10.80
N LYS A 299 -18.83 14.71 11.72
CA LYS A 299 -19.13 14.63 13.16
C LYS A 299 -19.46 15.98 13.75
N ASN A 300 -18.75 17.05 13.37
CA ASN A 300 -19.06 18.41 13.82
C ASN A 300 -20.46 18.85 13.35
N ALA A 301 -20.82 18.59 12.09
CA ALA A 301 -22.15 18.90 11.57
C ALA A 301 -23.27 18.15 12.32
N ILE A 302 -23.05 16.87 12.65
CA ILE A 302 -23.98 16.08 13.47
C ILE A 302 -24.10 16.69 14.88
N PHE A 303 -22.98 17.08 15.48
CA PHE A 303 -22.97 17.68 16.81
C PHE A 303 -23.72 19.02 16.83
N ASP A 304 -23.47 19.89 15.86
CA ASP A 304 -24.16 21.18 15.73
C ASP A 304 -25.67 21.00 15.57
N ALA A 305 -26.11 20.02 14.77
CA ALA A 305 -27.53 19.69 14.62
C ALA A 305 -28.17 19.18 15.93
N ILE A 306 -27.41 18.43 16.75
CA ILE A 306 -27.86 18.00 18.08
C ILE A 306 -27.98 19.22 19.00
N VAL A 307 -26.99 20.10 19.02
CA VAL A 307 -27.02 21.33 19.83
C VAL A 307 -28.22 22.19 19.46
N GLU A 308 -28.46 22.44 18.18
CA GLU A 308 -29.62 23.21 17.72
C GLU A 308 -30.95 22.59 18.16
N LYS A 309 -31.07 21.26 18.06
CA LYS A 309 -32.27 20.52 18.45
C LYS A 309 -32.60 20.63 19.94
N TYR A 310 -31.58 20.69 20.80
CA TYR A 310 -31.74 20.67 22.25
C TYR A 310 -31.47 22.02 22.93
N GLN A 311 -31.22 23.09 22.18
CA GLN A 311 -31.11 24.43 22.74
C GLN A 311 -32.47 24.88 23.31
N PRO A 312 -32.52 25.31 24.59
CA PRO A 312 -33.76 25.77 25.20
C PRO A 312 -34.28 27.04 24.51
N ALA A 313 -35.59 27.14 24.34
CA ALA A 313 -36.26 28.23 23.62
C ALA A 313 -35.97 29.65 24.17
N ASN A 314 -35.44 29.77 25.39
CA ASN A 314 -35.07 31.04 26.02
C ASN A 314 -33.62 31.49 25.74
N ALA A 315 -32.88 30.80 24.85
CA ALA A 315 -31.51 31.13 24.49
C ALA A 315 -31.36 31.74 23.07
N LYS A 316 -32.47 32.05 22.39
CA LYS A 316 -32.48 32.82 21.13
C LYS A 316 -32.86 34.27 21.38
#